data_AF-R8CMF0-F1
#
_entry.id   AF-R8CMF0-F1
#
_cell.length_a   1.000
_cell.length_b   1.000
_cell.length_c   1.000
_cell.angle_alpha   90.00
_cell.angle_beta   90.00
_cell.angle_gamma   90.00
#
_symmetry.space_group_name_H-M   'P 1'
#
loop_
_entity.id
_entity.type
_entity.pdbx_description
1 polymer ?
#
loop_
_entity_poly.entity_id
_entity_poly.type
_entity_poly.pdbx_seq_one_letter_code
_entity_poly.pdbx_strand_id
1 'polypeptide(L)' 'MNYERVAENLINLRNGRSREEVAKAVGISISTLQMYENGQRIPRDNIKIKLANFYGVTVQTIFF' A
#
# COMPACT_ATOMS: atom_id res chain seq x y z
N MET A 1 -10.65 3.20 11.14
CA MET A 1 -9.76 3.27 9.97
C MET A 1 -10.63 3.18 8.73
N ASN A 2 -10.61 4.19 7.87
CA ASN A 2 -11.40 4.17 6.63
C ASN A 2 -10.59 3.45 5.55
N TYR A 3 -11.10 2.30 5.09
CA TYR A 3 -10.41 1.43 4.14
C TYR A 3 -10.33 2.05 2.74
N GLU A 4 -11.34 2.84 2.36
CA GLU A 4 -11.40 3.54 1.07
C GLU A 4 -10.32 4.63 1.00
N ARG A 5 -10.17 5.40 2.09
CA ARG A 5 -9.13 6.44 2.18
C ARG A 5 -7.71 5.87 2.15
N VAL A 6 -7.48 4.72 2.79
CA VAL A 6 -6.19 4.00 2.70
C VAL A 6 -5.93 3.51 1.28
N ALA A 7 -6.94 2.96 0.62
CA ALA A 7 -6.87 2.54 -0.76
C ALA A 7 -6.49 3.69 -1.70
N GLU A 8 -7.17 4.83 -1.60
CA GLU A 8 -6.86 6.04 -2.37
C GLU A 8 -5.42 6.53 -2.12
N ASN A 9 -4.99 6.58 -0.85
CA ASN A 9 -3.61 6.95 -0.51
C ASN A 9 -2.58 6.05 -1.18
N LEU A 10 -2.80 4.72 -1.17
CA LEU A 10 -1.90 3.76 -1.82
C LEU A 10 -1.86 3.94 -3.34
N ILE A 11 -3.01 4.16 -3.98
CA ILE A 11 -3.10 4.42 -5.43
C ILE A 11 -2.35 5.70 -5.78
N ASN A 12 -2.54 6.77 -5.01
CA ASN A 12 -1.88 8.06 -5.22
C ASN A 12 -0.37 7.94 -5.05
N LEU A 13 0.11 7.25 -4.00
CA LEU A 13 1.53 7.03 -3.76
C LEU A 13 2.19 6.14 -4.80
N ARG A 14 1.44 5.19 -5.39
CA ARG A 14 1.92 4.38 -6.51
C ARG A 14 2.27 5.24 -7.73
N ASN A 15 1.62 6.40 -7.91
CA ASN A 15 2.00 7.44 -8.88
C ASN A 15 2.34 6.90 -10.28
N GLY A 16 1.47 6.04 -10.82
CA GLY A 16 1.64 5.45 -12.15
C GLY A 16 2.57 4.23 -12.24
N ARG A 17 3.31 3.87 -11.18
CA ARG A 17 4.08 2.60 -11.13
C ARG A 17 3.16 1.40 -11.28
N SER A 18 3.64 0.29 -11.83
CA SER A 18 2.80 -0.92 -11.93
C SER A 18 2.62 -1.59 -10.56
N ARG A 19 1.56 -2.37 -10.39
CA ARG A 19 1.34 -3.12 -9.14
C ARG A 19 2.41 -4.20 -8.97
N GLU A 20 2.88 -4.75 -10.07
CA GLU A 20 3.97 -5.72 -10.17
C GLU A 20 5.26 -5.16 -9.56
N GLU A 21 5.63 -3.93 -9.93
CA GLU A 21 6.84 -3.27 -9.43
C GLU A 21 6.77 -3.09 -7.91
N VAL A 22 5.68 -2.49 -7.42
CA VAL A 22 5.48 -2.24 -5.98
C VAL A 22 5.41 -3.54 -5.20
N ALA A 23 4.63 -4.51 -5.66
CA ALA A 23 4.47 -5.80 -4.99
C ALA A 23 5.80 -6.54 -4.88
N LYS A 24 6.61 -6.53 -5.95
CA LYS A 24 7.97 -7.10 -5.95
C LYS A 24 8.89 -6.39 -4.95
N ALA A 25 8.89 -5.06 -4.93
CA ALA A 25 9.73 -4.28 -4.03
C ALA A 25 9.36 -4.46 -2.55
N VAL A 26 8.07 -4.55 -2.25
CA VAL A 26 7.54 -4.77 -0.88
C VAL A 26 7.65 -6.25 -0.47
N GLY A 27 7.74 -7.17 -1.43
CA GLY A 27 7.79 -8.62 -1.20
C GLY A 27 6.43 -9.21 -0.83
N ILE A 28 5.39 -8.81 -1.58
CA ILE A 28 4.02 -9.34 -1.50
C ILE A 28 3.54 -9.77 -2.89
N SER A 29 2.42 -10.49 -2.98
CA SER A 29 1.80 -10.78 -4.28
C SER A 29 1.11 -9.54 -4.86
N ILE A 30 0.98 -9.48 -6.19
CA ILE A 30 0.23 -8.44 -6.90
C ILE A 30 -1.22 -8.40 -6.40
N SER A 31 -1.86 -9.57 -6.24
CA SER A 31 -3.21 -9.69 -5.70
C SER A 31 -3.33 -9.12 -4.29
N THR A 32 -2.30 -9.27 -3.46
CA THR A 32 -2.28 -8.70 -2.11
C THR A 32 -2.28 -7.17 -2.15
N LEU A 33 -1.44 -6.57 -3.01
CA LEU A 33 -1.45 -5.12 -3.21
C LEU A 33 -2.79 -4.63 -3.78
N GLN A 34 -3.38 -5.35 -4.73
CA GLN A 34 -4.68 -5.03 -5.31
C GLN A 34 -5.80 -5.04 -4.24
N MET A 35 -5.80 -6.01 -3.32
CA MET A 35 -6.77 -6.02 -2.21
C MET A 35 -6.63 -4.79 -1.30
N TYR A 36 -5.42 -4.28 -1.13
CA TYR A 36 -5.16 -3.07 -0.34
C TYR A 36 -5.65 -1.82 -1.07
N GLU A 37 -5.30 -1.69 -2.35
CA GLU A 37 -5.72 -0.58 -3.21
C GLU A 37 -7.23 -0.58 -3.52
N ASN A 38 -7.92 -1.69 -3.29
CA ASN A 38 -9.38 -1.78 -3.43
C ASN A 38 -10.12 -1.67 -2.08
N GLY A 39 -9.40 -1.43 -0.98
CA GLY A 39 -9.99 -1.30 0.36
C GLY A 39 -10.58 -2.60 0.92
N GLN A 40 -10.32 -3.75 0.29
CA GLN A 40 -10.84 -5.05 0.73
C GLN A 40 -10.08 -5.61 1.92
N ARG A 41 -8.84 -5.16 2.14
CA ARG A 41 -7.98 -5.63 3.22
C ARG A 41 -7.02 -4.55 3.68
N ILE A 42 -6.66 -4.58 4.96
CA ILE A 42 -5.61 -3.74 5.51
C ILE A 42 -4.30 -4.54 5.65
N PRO A 43 -3.15 -3.97 5.28
CA PRO A 43 -1.84 -4.61 5.48
C PRO A 43 -1.54 -4.87 6.97
N ARG A 44 -0.78 -5.93 7.26
CA ARG A 44 -0.19 -6.14 8.60
C ARG A 44 0.92 -5.12 8.84
N ASP A 45 1.27 -4.86 10.09
CA ASP A 45 2.20 -3.78 10.45
C ASP A 45 3.58 -3.91 9.79
N ASN A 46 4.10 -5.13 9.64
CA ASN A 46 5.34 -5.36 8.89
C ASN A 46 5.23 -4.91 7.43
N ILE A 47 4.07 -5.10 6.79
CA ILE A 47 3.82 -4.65 5.41
C ILE A 47 3.56 -3.14 5.37
N LYS A 48 2.87 -2.58 6.37
CA LYS A 48 2.69 -1.11 6.48
C LYS A 48 4.04 -0.39 6.52
N ILE A 49 4.98 -0.89 7.31
CA ILE A 49 6.34 -0.35 7.41
C ILE A 49 7.06 -0.45 6.06
N LYS A 50 6.96 -1.60 5.37
CA LYS A 50 7.60 -1.76 4.06
C LYS A 50 7.02 -0.83 2.99
N LEU A 51 5.70 -0.65 2.97
CA LEU A 51 5.03 0.29 2.06
C LEU A 51 5.46 1.72 2.36
N ALA A 52 5.46 2.12 3.63
CA ALA A 52 5.93 3.42 4.08
C ALA A 52 7.38 3.69 3.64
N ASN A 53 8.29 2.74 3.87
CA ASN A 53 9.68 2.83 3.45
C ASN A 53 9.83 2.89 1.92
N PHE A 54 9.07 2.08 1.17
CA PHE A 54 9.11 2.08 -0.30
C PHE A 54 8.65 3.41 -0.90
N TYR A 55 7.63 4.03 -0.30
CA TYR A 55 7.11 5.33 -0.74
C TYR A 55 7.82 6.53 -0.11
N GLY A 56 8.73 6.32 0.84
CA GLY A 56 9.46 7.40 1.52
C GLY A 56 8.56 8.27 2.42
N VAL A 57 7.48 7.70 2.95
CA VAL A 57 6.52 8.39 3.83
C VAL A 57 6.38 7.64 5.16
N THR A 58 5.64 8.21 6.12
CA THR A 58 5.36 7.51 7.38
C THR A 58 4.18 6.55 7.26
N VAL A 59 4.13 5.54 8.13
CA VAL A 59 2.95 4.67 8.28
C VAL A 59 1.70 5.49 8.59
N GLN A 60 1.84 6.55 9.40
CA GLN A 60 0.74 7.47 9.73
C GLN A 60 0.13 8.06 8.45
N THR A 61 0.95 8.62 7.56
CA THR A 61 0.52 9.26 6.31
C THR A 61 -0.34 8.35 5.42
N ILE A 62 -0.07 7.05 5.41
CA ILE A 62 -0.80 6.10 4.57
C ILE A 62 -2.07 5.61 5.27
N PHE A 63 -1.97 5.29 6.56
CA PHE A 63 -2.92 4.43 7.27
C PHE A 63 -3.81 5.15 8.29
N PHE A 64 -3.50 6.39 8.67
CA PHE A 64 -4.23 7.15 9.70
C PHE A 64 -4.63 8.54 9.20
#